data_AF-A0A3C2APD9-F1
#
_entry.id   AF-A0A3C2APD9-F1
#
_cell.length_a   1.000
_cell.length_b   1.000
_cell.length_c   1.000
_cell.angle_alpha   90.00
_cell.angle_beta   90.00
_cell.angle_gamma   90.00
#
_symmetry.space_group_name_H-M   'P 1'
#
loop_
_entity.id
_entity.type
_entity.pdbx_description
1 polymer ?
#
loop_
_entity_poly.entity_id
_entity_poly.type
_entity_poly.pdbx_seq_one_letter_code
_entity_poly.pdbx_strand_id
1 'polypeptide(L)'
;MSSKKQHINEEHRLPEEWEEVAGKTQPKFNKGKEAIWSEMMSQIDEQSEETKVIQMNWFRYAAAAVLVLALTSASFMRFYTETITAPAGQHASALLPDGSQVELNAASEISF
;
A
#
# COMPACT_ATOMS: atom_id res chain seq x y z
N MET A 1 -52.62 25.05 24.29
CA MET A 1 -52.42 23.66 23.82
C MET A 1 -51.31 23.69 22.78
N SER A 2 -50.17 23.09 23.11
CA SER A 2 -48.85 23.34 22.49
C SER A 2 -48.63 22.50 21.23
N SER A 3 -48.04 23.12 20.21
CA SER A 3 -47.79 22.56 18.88
C SER A 3 -46.82 21.37 18.93
N LYS A 4 -47.21 20.27 18.31
CA LYS A 4 -46.56 18.95 18.35
C LYS A 4 -45.25 18.96 17.55
N LYS A 5 -44.11 18.65 18.18
CA LYS A 5 -42.78 18.51 17.52
C LYS A 5 -42.75 17.19 16.72
N GLN A 6 -43.02 17.24 15.42
CA GLN A 6 -43.23 16.04 14.56
C GLN A 6 -41.98 15.53 13.79
N HIS A 7 -40.78 16.06 14.04
CA HIS A 7 -39.59 15.74 13.24
C HIS A 7 -38.47 15.00 13.99
N ILE A 8 -38.76 14.41 15.16
CA ILE A 8 -37.77 13.67 15.95
C ILE A 8 -38.21 12.20 16.02
N ASN A 9 -37.34 11.28 15.58
CA ASN A 9 -37.58 9.84 15.67
C ASN A 9 -37.68 9.42 17.15
N GLU A 10 -38.66 8.56 17.49
CA GLU A 10 -38.96 8.16 18.87
C GLU A 10 -37.75 7.52 19.57
N GLU A 11 -36.87 6.82 18.84
CA GLU A 11 -35.64 6.21 19.38
C GLU A 11 -34.60 7.24 19.86
N HIS A 12 -34.67 8.48 19.40
CA HIS A 12 -33.75 9.56 19.78
C HIS A 12 -34.37 10.58 20.74
N ARG A 13 -35.58 10.30 21.24
CA ARG A 13 -36.22 11.15 22.24
C ARG A 13 -35.61 10.86 23.61
N LEU A 14 -35.26 11.93 24.32
CA LEU A 14 -34.92 11.81 25.73
C LEU A 14 -36.16 11.30 26.48
N PRO A 15 -35.97 10.44 27.51
CA PRO A 15 -37.08 10.05 28.38
C PRO A 15 -37.71 11.31 29.01
N GLU A 16 -39.03 11.31 29.27
CA GLU A 16 -39.77 12.52 29.69
C GLU A 16 -39.17 13.18 30.94
N GLU A 17 -38.65 12.38 31.86
CA GLU A 17 -37.90 12.83 33.05
C GLU A 17 -36.67 13.70 32.71
N TRP A 18 -35.95 13.39 31.62
CA TRP A 18 -34.77 14.12 31.18
C TRP A 18 -35.11 15.38 30.39
N GLU A 19 -36.21 15.37 29.63
CA GLU A 19 -36.74 16.58 28.96
C GLU A 19 -37.14 17.65 29.99
N GLU A 20 -37.79 17.24 31.08
CA GLU A 20 -38.19 18.16 32.15
C GLU A 20 -36.97 18.74 32.90
N VAL A 21 -35.96 17.91 33.16
CA VAL A 21 -34.71 18.35 33.80
C VAL A 21 -33.92 19.28 32.86
N ALA A 22 -33.73 18.90 31.60
CA ALA A 22 -33.00 19.70 30.61
C ALA A 22 -33.66 21.07 30.35
N GLY A 23 -35.00 21.11 30.32
CA GLY A 23 -35.75 22.36 30.17
C GLY A 23 -35.62 23.30 31.38
N LYS A 24 -35.38 22.77 32.57
CA LYS A 24 -35.19 23.53 33.82
C LYS A 24 -33.73 23.92 34.08
N THR A 25 -32.77 23.24 33.46
CA THR A 25 -31.35 23.51 33.62
C THR A 25 -30.81 24.33 32.46
N GLN A 26 -30.53 25.62 32.70
CA GLN A 26 -29.69 26.39 31.81
C GLN A 26 -28.22 26.23 32.23
N PRO A 27 -27.32 25.84 31.33
CA PRO A 27 -25.89 25.89 31.62
C PRO A 27 -25.49 27.33 31.97
N LYS A 28 -24.90 27.51 33.14
CA LYS A 28 -24.36 28.80 33.58
C LYS A 28 -23.05 29.06 32.83
N PHE A 29 -23.15 29.66 31.66
CA PHE A 29 -21.97 30.16 30.96
C PHE A 29 -21.49 31.43 31.65
N ASN A 30 -20.22 31.44 32.07
CA ASN A 30 -19.59 32.60 32.70
C ASN A 30 -19.12 33.63 31.65
N LYS A 31 -19.19 33.28 30.35
CA LYS A 31 -18.78 34.09 29.20
C LYS A 31 -19.90 34.07 28.14
N GLY A 32 -20.01 35.16 27.37
CA GLY A 32 -20.95 35.23 26.23
C GLY A 32 -20.60 34.24 25.13
N LYS A 33 -21.58 33.94 24.27
CA LYS A 33 -21.44 32.99 23.15
C LYS A 33 -20.26 33.37 22.24
N GLU A 34 -20.11 34.66 21.95
CA GLU A 34 -19.05 35.20 21.09
C GLU A 34 -17.67 35.01 21.72
N ALA A 35 -17.55 35.15 23.04
CA ALA A 35 -16.30 34.98 23.76
C ALA A 35 -15.85 33.50 23.78
N ILE A 36 -16.78 32.57 23.97
CA ILE A 36 -16.51 31.12 23.90
C ILE A 36 -16.14 30.73 22.46
N TRP A 37 -16.85 31.27 21.47
CA TRP A 37 -16.56 31.02 20.06
C TRP A 37 -15.16 31.51 19.66
N SER A 38 -14.79 32.71 20.11
CA SER A 38 -13.47 33.29 19.84
C SER A 38 -12.34 32.46 20.46
N GLU A 39 -12.53 31.98 21.70
CA GLU A 39 -11.54 31.17 22.42
C GLU A 39 -11.38 29.75 21.82
N MET A 40 -12.43 29.22 21.22
CA MET A 40 -12.39 27.95 20.49
C MET A 40 -11.68 28.09 19.15
N MET A 41 -11.97 29.15 18.39
CA MET A 41 -11.31 29.40 17.10
C MET A 41 -9.82 29.73 17.27
N SER A 42 -9.44 30.46 18.31
CA SER A 42 -8.03 30.76 18.58
C SER A 42 -7.20 29.50 18.84
N GLN A 43 -7.77 28.50 19.50
CA GLN A 43 -7.09 27.22 19.75
C GLN A 43 -6.95 26.37 18.48
N ILE A 44 -7.87 26.52 17.52
CA ILE A 44 -7.80 25.79 16.25
C ILE A 44 -6.71 26.38 15.35
N ASP A 45 -6.60 27.71 15.28
CA ASP A 45 -5.59 28.39 14.47
C ASP A 45 -4.18 28.18 15.03
N GLU A 46 -4.02 28.13 16.35
CA GLU A 46 -2.71 27.96 17.02
C GLU A 46 -2.17 26.52 16.96
N GLN A 47 -3.03 25.53 16.66
CA GLN A 47 -2.68 24.10 16.65
C GLN A 47 -2.43 23.54 15.24
N SER A 48 -2.50 24.37 14.21
CA SER A 48 -2.13 24.04 12.83
C SER A 48 -0.62 24.03 12.63
N GLU A 49 0.10 23.17 13.34
CA GLU A 49 1.46 22.80 12.94
C GLU A 49 1.36 22.03 11.62
N GLU A 50 1.89 22.61 10.53
CA GLU A 50 1.85 21.98 9.20
C GLU A 50 2.47 20.59 9.27
N THR A 51 1.65 19.55 9.12
CA THR A 51 2.14 18.17 9.07
C THR A 51 3.16 18.05 7.95
N LYS A 52 4.43 17.83 8.32
CA LYS A 52 5.53 17.65 7.37
C LYS A 52 5.32 16.36 6.58
N VAL A 53 4.76 16.49 5.38
CA VAL A 53 4.63 15.36 4.43
C VAL A 53 5.99 15.11 3.81
N ILE A 54 6.66 14.04 4.23
CA ILE A 54 7.90 13.57 3.60
C ILE A 54 7.52 12.78 2.36
N GLN A 55 7.78 13.35 1.18
CA GLN A 55 7.59 12.65 -0.08
C GLN A 55 8.68 11.59 -0.24
N MET A 56 8.30 10.31 -0.16
CA MET A 56 9.22 9.19 -0.31
C MET A 56 9.56 8.98 -1.80
N ASN A 57 10.84 9.07 -2.14
CA ASN A 57 11.30 8.92 -3.53
C ASN A 57 11.44 7.44 -3.94
N TRP A 58 10.31 6.79 -4.24
CA TRP A 58 10.23 5.39 -4.65
C TRP A 58 11.06 5.04 -5.88
N PHE A 59 11.36 6.01 -6.74
CA PHE A 59 12.18 5.80 -7.93
C PHE A 59 13.59 5.30 -7.60
N ARG A 60 14.15 5.66 -6.44
CA ARG A 60 15.47 5.17 -6.01
C ARG A 60 15.45 3.66 -5.75
N TYR A 61 14.37 3.16 -5.15
CA TYR A 61 14.20 1.73 -4.90
C TYR A 61 13.88 0.96 -6.18
N ALA A 62 13.04 1.53 -7.05
CA ALA A 62 12.75 0.94 -8.35
C ALA A 62 14.03 0.81 -9.21
N ALA A 63 14.85 1.87 -9.28
CA ALA A 63 16.12 1.83 -9.99
C ALA A 63 17.08 0.79 -9.41
N ALA A 64 17.18 0.67 -8.09
CA ALA A 64 18.00 -0.35 -7.44
C ALA A 64 17.51 -1.77 -7.78
N ALA A 65 16.21 -2.03 -7.74
CA ALA A 65 15.64 -3.33 -8.08
C ALA A 65 15.94 -3.72 -9.54
N VAL A 66 15.83 -2.77 -10.48
CA VAL A 66 16.18 -3.00 -11.90
C VAL A 66 17.65 -3.37 -12.04
N LEU A 67 18.56 -2.66 -11.37
CA LEU A 67 19.99 -2.98 -11.40
C LEU A 67 20.27 -4.37 -10.83
N VAL A 68 19.64 -4.74 -9.72
CA VAL A 68 19.78 -6.08 -9.14
C VAL A 68 19.32 -7.14 -10.14
N LEU A 69 18.11 -7.00 -10.71
CA LEU A 69 17.59 -7.95 -11.68
C LEU A 69 18.47 -8.07 -12.93
N ALA A 70 18.98 -6.96 -13.44
CA ALA A 70 19.88 -6.95 -14.58
C ALA A 70 21.20 -7.67 -14.27
N LEU A 71 21.82 -7.38 -13.11
CA LEU A 71 23.07 -8.01 -12.71
C LEU A 71 22.92 -9.51 -12.43
N THR A 72 21.82 -9.92 -11.79
CA THR A 72 21.54 -11.33 -11.54
C THR A 72 21.26 -12.08 -12.84
N SER A 73 20.50 -11.48 -13.76
CA SER A 73 20.17 -12.09 -15.04
C SER A 73 21.41 -12.22 -15.93
N ALA A 74 22.23 -11.17 -16.02
CA ALA A 74 23.48 -11.19 -16.77
C ALA A 74 24.49 -12.19 -16.19
N SER A 75 24.61 -12.26 -14.86
CA SER A 75 25.46 -13.27 -14.22
C SER A 75 24.96 -14.68 -14.50
N PHE A 76 23.65 -14.91 -14.38
CA PHE A 76 23.06 -16.22 -14.68
C PHE A 76 23.36 -16.64 -16.12
N MET A 77 23.09 -15.78 -17.11
CA MET A 77 23.40 -16.07 -18.52
C MET A 77 24.90 -16.33 -18.74
N ARG A 78 25.80 -15.68 -18.00
CA ARG A 78 27.24 -15.86 -18.16
C ARG A 78 27.75 -17.20 -17.65
N PHE A 79 27.11 -17.77 -16.64
CA PHE A 79 27.54 -19.00 -15.96
C PHE A 79 26.62 -20.20 -16.23
N TYR A 80 25.55 -20.01 -16.99
CA TYR A 80 24.70 -21.09 -17.44
C TYR A 80 25.42 -21.89 -18.54
N THR A 81 25.44 -23.20 -18.40
CA THR A 81 26.01 -24.13 -19.38
C THR A 81 25.21 -25.41 -19.33
N GLU A 82 24.75 -25.87 -20.48
CA GLU A 82 24.07 -27.16 -20.64
C GLU A 82 25.02 -28.14 -21.29
N THR A 83 25.11 -29.36 -20.75
CA THR A 83 25.98 -30.41 -21.26
C THR A 83 25.15 -31.60 -21.74
N ILE A 84 25.36 -31.97 -23.01
CA ILE A 84 24.74 -33.14 -23.61
C ILE A 84 25.83 -34.17 -23.90
N THR A 85 25.64 -35.39 -23.41
CA THR A 85 26.60 -36.49 -23.56
C THR A 85 26.01 -37.62 -24.40
N ALA A 86 26.78 -38.11 -25.36
CA ALA A 86 26.49 -39.32 -26.14
C ALA A 86 27.26 -40.52 -25.55
N PRO A 87 26.57 -41.49 -24.91
CA PRO A 87 27.22 -42.66 -24.33
C PRO A 87 27.97 -43.51 -25.36
N ALA A 88 28.90 -44.35 -24.90
CA ALA A 88 29.60 -45.28 -25.77
C ALA A 88 28.62 -46.21 -26.51
N GLY A 89 28.81 -46.37 -27.81
CA GLY A 89 27.93 -47.16 -28.68
C GLY A 89 26.60 -46.50 -29.07
N GLN A 90 26.36 -45.23 -28.69
CA GLN A 90 25.14 -44.49 -29.04
C GLN A 90 25.47 -43.18 -29.74
N HIS A 91 24.63 -42.79 -30.71
CA HIS A 91 24.68 -41.47 -31.33
C HIS A 91 23.54 -40.62 -30.74
N ALA A 92 23.80 -39.34 -30.54
CA ALA A 92 22.80 -38.40 -30.02
C ALA A 92 22.63 -37.22 -30.98
N SER A 93 21.40 -36.73 -31.15
CA SER A 93 21.12 -35.51 -31.91
C SER A 93 20.65 -34.43 -30.94
N ALA A 94 21.31 -33.28 -30.98
CA ALA A 94 21.01 -32.13 -30.12
C ALA A 94 20.56 -30.94 -30.95
N LEU A 95 19.51 -30.25 -30.50
CA LEU A 95 19.09 -28.95 -31.04
C LEU A 95 19.67 -27.86 -30.14
N LEU A 96 20.48 -26.97 -30.72
CA LEU A 96 21.12 -25.89 -30.01
C LEU A 96 20.16 -24.68 -29.87
N PRO A 97 20.48 -23.72 -28.97
CA PRO A 97 19.63 -22.54 -28.75
C PRO A 97 19.47 -21.64 -29.99
N ASP A 98 20.40 -21.71 -30.94
CA ASP A 98 20.33 -21.02 -32.23
C ASP A 98 19.47 -21.76 -33.27
N GLY A 99 18.90 -22.91 -32.90
CA GLY A 99 18.11 -23.78 -33.77
C GLY A 99 18.96 -24.66 -34.68
N SER A 100 20.29 -24.64 -34.57
CA SER A 100 21.15 -25.58 -35.30
C SER A 100 21.02 -26.99 -34.74
N GLN A 101 21.20 -27.99 -35.59
CA GLN A 101 21.17 -29.40 -35.19
C GLN A 101 22.58 -29.98 -35.29
N VAL A 102 23.04 -30.61 -34.21
CA VAL A 102 24.35 -31.26 -34.13
C VAL A 102 24.16 -32.74 -33.84
N GLU A 103 24.86 -33.59 -34.60
CA GLU A 103 24.96 -35.02 -34.31
C GLU A 103 26.26 -35.31 -33.55
N LEU A 104 26.12 -35.96 -32.40
CA LEU A 104 27.21 -36.38 -31.53
C LEU A 104 27.52 -37.87 -31.78
N ASN A 105 28.78 -38.15 -32.10
CA ASN A 105 29.29 -39.51 -32.17
C ASN A 105 29.38 -40.15 -30.77
N ALA A 106 29.43 -41.48 -30.75
CA ALA A 106 29.60 -42.24 -29.50
C ALA A 106 30.80 -41.77 -28.67
N ALA A 107 30.60 -41.71 -27.35
CA ALA A 107 31.59 -41.23 -26.38
C ALA A 107 32.04 -39.78 -26.60
N SER A 108 31.12 -38.91 -27.06
CA SER A 108 31.34 -37.46 -27.21
C SER A 108 30.45 -36.65 -26.26
N GLU A 109 30.86 -35.43 -25.96
CA GLU A 109 30.06 -34.45 -25.22
C GLU A 109 30.12 -33.08 -25.88
N ILE A 110 29.08 -32.28 -25.67
CA ILE A 110 29.03 -30.89 -26.08
C ILE A 110 28.45 -30.05 -24.95
N SER A 111 29.05 -28.88 -24.74
CA SER A 111 28.63 -27.91 -23.72
C SER A 111 28.45 -26.54 -24.37
N PHE A 112 27.33 -25.88 -24.09
CA PHE A 112 26.99 -24.57 -24.65
C PHE A 112 26.17 -23.72 -23.68
#